data_AF-A0A1F7TZ91-F1
#
_entry.id   AF-A0A1F7TZ91-F1
#
_cell.length_a   1.000
_cell.length_b   1.000
_cell.length_c   1.000
_cell.angle_alpha   90.00
_cell.angle_beta   90.00
_cell.angle_gamma   90.00
#
_symmetry.space_group_name_H-M   'P 1'
#
loop_
_entity.id
_entity.type
_entity.pdbx_description
1 polymer ?
#
loop_
_entity_poly.entity_id
_entity_poly.type
_entity_poly.pdbx_seq_one_letter_code
_entity_poly.pdbx_strand_id
1 'polypeptide(L)'
;MKPVGPTPLPEHLYASRSLPMRTAAFWAMRVGLWGFLFFLIGGLFVFALYRSPGGTSVLHVVGRTLPMPIARVGDTAILYRDFQAELDGWIKFYETGGALEAVDEQRLHDRVLERMIERELIRQLAFELNVDGQSDVETLYQSMAVERGSEAQLIEDIDQRYGWTKNVFISSVVEPIVYARRVDDAVKGNEAYQRDALSSAQQARIDLLSGANAFTRISTGDEHAAAWVSLDAYPFEVEGILKNTEVGDVTEVIETSERFLVFKILGRNERAGGWFFQTEEFSIDKADVYDVLAIRRAQTTIKVFER
;
A
#
# COMPACT_ATOMS: atom_id res chain seq x y z
N MET A 1 -14.65 -68.52 63.66
CA MET A 1 -13.92 -67.42 63.00
C MET A 1 -14.85 -66.22 62.94
N LYS A 2 -14.54 -65.12 63.64
CA LYS A 2 -15.34 -63.89 63.61
C LYS A 2 -14.79 -62.99 62.49
N PRO A 3 -15.62 -62.49 61.56
CA PRO A 3 -15.15 -61.62 60.49
C PRO A 3 -14.78 -60.25 61.06
N VAL A 4 -13.55 -59.80 60.80
CA VAL A 4 -13.07 -58.46 61.12
C VAL A 4 -13.47 -57.56 59.95
N GLY A 5 -14.57 -56.83 60.11
CA GLY A 5 -14.98 -55.79 59.17
C GLY A 5 -14.13 -54.52 59.34
N PRO A 6 -13.98 -53.70 58.28
CA PRO A 6 -13.20 -52.46 58.34
C PRO A 6 -13.79 -51.52 59.39
N THR A 7 -12.90 -50.94 60.21
CA THR A 7 -13.24 -49.95 61.23
C THR A 7 -13.94 -48.75 60.58
N PRO A 8 -15.07 -48.29 61.14
CA PRO A 8 -15.75 -47.11 60.63
C PRO A 8 -14.80 -45.91 60.70
N LEU A 9 -14.70 -45.18 59.58
CA LEU A 9 -13.91 -43.96 59.51
C LEU A 9 -14.44 -42.94 60.53
N PRO A 10 -13.56 -42.21 61.23
CA PRO A 10 -13.96 -41.33 62.31
C PRO A 10 -14.84 -40.17 61.81
N GLU A 11 -15.91 -39.89 62.55
CA GLU A 11 -17.00 -38.97 62.17
C GLU A 11 -16.54 -37.55 61.79
N HIS A 12 -15.37 -37.10 62.27
CA HIS A 12 -14.83 -35.78 61.92
C HIS A 12 -14.45 -35.65 60.44
N LEU A 13 -14.31 -36.75 59.70
CA LEU A 13 -14.06 -36.74 58.26
C LEU A 13 -15.35 -36.54 57.43
N TYR A 14 -16.53 -36.61 58.05
CA TYR A 14 -17.82 -36.32 57.42
C TYR A 14 -18.32 -34.89 57.65
N ALA A 15 -17.47 -34.01 58.20
CA ALA A 15 -17.74 -32.57 58.25
C ALA A 15 -17.71 -31.97 56.84
N SER A 16 -18.74 -32.28 56.04
CA SER A 16 -18.99 -31.65 54.75
C SER A 16 -19.08 -30.15 55.00
N ARG A 17 -18.15 -29.41 54.37
CA ARG A 17 -18.18 -27.95 54.30
C ARG A 17 -19.43 -27.53 53.54
N SER A 18 -20.56 -27.52 54.21
CA SER A 18 -21.75 -26.78 53.79
C SER A 18 -21.40 -25.30 53.96
N LEU A 19 -20.69 -24.75 52.98
CA LEU A 19 -20.55 -23.30 52.87
C LEU A 19 -21.98 -22.73 52.86
N PRO A 20 -22.31 -21.74 53.69
CA PRO A 20 -23.65 -21.17 53.75
C PRO A 20 -23.99 -20.59 52.37
N MET A 21 -24.73 -21.36 51.55
CA MET A 21 -25.00 -21.02 50.15
C MET A 21 -25.59 -19.61 49.98
N ARG A 22 -26.28 -19.11 51.00
CA ARG A 22 -26.89 -17.77 50.99
C ARG A 22 -25.86 -16.64 51.01
N THR A 23 -24.71 -16.79 51.69
CA THR A 23 -23.69 -15.74 51.72
C THR A 23 -22.78 -15.80 50.50
N ALA A 24 -22.47 -17.00 50.00
CA ALA A 24 -21.69 -17.18 48.77
C ALA A 24 -22.42 -16.63 47.54
N ALA A 25 -23.73 -16.90 47.41
CA ALA A 25 -24.55 -16.35 46.32
C ALA A 25 -24.63 -14.81 46.36
N PHE A 26 -24.72 -14.23 47.57
CA PHE A 26 -24.79 -12.78 47.74
C PHE A 26 -23.47 -12.09 47.35
N TRP A 27 -22.33 -12.69 47.69
CA TRP A 27 -21.02 -12.18 47.25
C TRP A 27 -20.81 -12.32 45.75
N ALA A 28 -21.18 -13.46 45.16
CA ALA A 28 -21.11 -13.66 43.71
C ALA A 28 -21.97 -12.64 42.94
N MET A 29 -23.18 -12.35 43.42
CA MET A 29 -24.05 -11.34 42.81
C MET A 29 -23.46 -9.93 42.89
N ARG A 30 -22.87 -9.55 44.03
CA ARG A 30 -22.22 -8.24 44.18
C ARG A 30 -21.00 -8.10 43.28
N VAL A 31 -20.14 -9.11 43.21
CA VAL A 31 -18.97 -9.10 42.33
C VAL A 31 -19.41 -9.03 40.86
N GLY A 32 -20.43 -9.80 40.47
CA GLY A 32 -21.01 -9.74 39.13
C GLY A 32 -21.59 -8.37 38.79
N LEU A 33 -22.32 -7.75 39.72
CA LEU A 33 -22.87 -6.40 39.54
C LEU A 33 -21.77 -5.35 39.38
N TRP A 34 -20.72 -5.39 40.21
CA TRP A 34 -19.58 -4.48 40.10
C TRP A 34 -18.80 -4.67 38.81
N GLY A 35 -18.57 -5.92 38.39
CA GLY A 35 -17.94 -6.22 37.12
C GLY A 35 -18.76 -5.67 35.95
N PHE A 36 -20.07 -5.90 35.95
CA PHE A 36 -20.98 -5.37 34.93
C PHE A 36 -20.99 -3.83 34.92
N LEU A 37 -21.08 -3.18 36.08
CA LEU A 37 -21.06 -1.72 36.18
C LEU A 37 -19.73 -1.14 35.70
N PHE A 38 -18.61 -1.79 36.01
CA PHE A 38 -17.29 -1.40 35.53
C PHE A 38 -17.19 -1.49 34.01
N PHE A 39 -17.68 -2.58 33.41
CA PHE A 39 -17.75 -2.72 31.95
C PHE A 39 -18.67 -1.67 31.31
N LEU A 40 -19.81 -1.38 31.94
CA LEU A 40 -20.78 -0.42 31.41
C LEU A 40 -20.22 1.01 31.47
N ILE A 41 -19.60 1.40 32.58
CA ILE A 41 -18.91 2.70 32.72
C ILE A 41 -17.73 2.79 31.75
N GLY A 42 -16.93 1.73 31.60
CA GLY A 42 -15.83 1.68 30.64
C GLY A 42 -16.31 1.86 29.20
N GLY A 43 -17.39 1.16 28.81
CA GLY A 43 -17.99 1.31 27.48
C GLY A 43 -18.57 2.71 27.25
N LEU A 44 -19.25 3.28 28.24
CA LEU A 44 -19.82 4.63 28.16
C LEU A 44 -18.73 5.70 28.10
N PHE A 45 -17.61 5.50 28.79
CA PHE A 45 -16.44 6.37 28.75
C PHE A 45 -15.76 6.35 27.38
N VAL A 46 -15.57 5.16 26.78
CA VAL A 46 -15.07 5.02 25.40
C VAL A 46 -16.03 5.69 24.41
N PHE A 47 -17.33 5.46 24.54
CA PHE A 47 -18.34 6.08 23.69
C PHE A 47 -18.36 7.62 23.81
N ALA A 48 -18.25 8.14 25.04
CA ALA A 48 -18.20 9.58 25.28
C ALA A 48 -16.91 10.23 24.73
N LEU A 49 -15.78 9.53 24.77
CA LEU A 49 -14.53 9.96 24.14
C LEU A 49 -14.69 10.15 22.63
N TYR A 50 -15.38 9.25 21.94
CA TYR A 50 -15.65 9.36 20.51
C TYR A 50 -16.57 10.53 20.12
N ARG A 51 -17.44 10.98 21.04
CA ARG A 51 -18.47 12.00 20.72
C ARG A 51 -18.11 13.41 21.19
N SER A 52 -17.02 13.59 21.94
CA SER A 52 -16.64 14.89 22.50
C SER A 52 -15.87 15.75 21.49
N PRO A 53 -16.39 16.93 21.08
CA PRO A 53 -15.72 17.82 20.11
C PRO A 53 -14.43 18.49 20.61
N GLY A 54 -14.04 18.27 21.88
CA GLY A 54 -12.85 18.87 22.51
C GLY A 54 -11.80 17.85 22.97
N GLY A 55 -11.83 16.63 22.44
CA GLY A 55 -11.13 15.46 22.97
C GLY A 55 -9.62 15.35 22.72
N THR A 56 -8.95 16.37 22.16
CA THR A 56 -7.56 16.23 21.68
C THR A 56 -6.55 15.84 22.76
N SER A 57 -6.68 16.38 23.98
CA SER A 57 -5.68 16.19 25.05
C SER A 57 -5.83 14.87 25.82
N VAL A 58 -7.07 14.40 26.07
CA VAL A 58 -7.32 13.13 26.79
C VAL A 58 -7.19 11.92 25.87
N LEU A 59 -7.62 12.02 24.60
CA LEU A 59 -7.36 10.97 23.61
C LEU A 59 -5.86 10.75 23.40
N HIS A 60 -5.04 11.80 23.46
CA HIS A 60 -3.58 11.67 23.32
C HIS A 60 -2.94 10.80 24.41
N VAL A 61 -3.43 10.89 25.65
CA VAL A 61 -2.88 10.12 26.78
C VAL A 61 -3.42 8.68 26.79
N VAL A 62 -4.72 8.49 26.56
CA VAL A 62 -5.35 7.16 26.56
C VAL A 62 -5.01 6.38 25.27
N GLY A 63 -4.93 7.05 24.13
CA GLY A 63 -4.56 6.47 22.83
C GLY A 63 -3.10 6.02 22.74
N ARG A 64 -2.22 6.47 23.65
CA ARG A 64 -0.86 5.91 23.76
C ARG A 64 -0.83 4.49 24.31
N THR A 65 -1.83 4.10 25.09
CA THR A 65 -1.88 2.78 25.75
C THR A 65 -2.87 1.82 25.10
N LEU A 66 -3.95 2.33 24.49
CA LEU A 66 -4.92 1.51 23.77
C LEU A 66 -4.73 1.63 22.25
N PRO A 67 -4.51 0.52 21.51
CA PRO A 67 -4.35 0.53 20.05
C PRO A 67 -5.70 0.81 19.39
N MET A 68 -6.04 2.09 19.27
CA MET A 68 -7.28 2.55 18.65
C MET A 68 -7.10 2.59 17.12
N PRO A 69 -7.91 1.87 16.34
CA PRO A 69 -7.83 1.93 14.88
C PRO A 69 -8.47 3.23 14.37
N ILE A 70 -7.77 3.94 13.48
CA ILE A 70 -8.31 5.09 12.74
C ILE A 70 -8.92 4.65 11.40
N ALA A 71 -8.32 3.62 10.80
CA ALA A 71 -8.84 2.96 9.62
C ALA A 71 -8.52 1.45 9.65
N ARG A 72 -9.25 0.68 8.86
CA ARG A 72 -8.99 -0.75 8.61
C ARG A 72 -8.98 -1.01 7.12
N VAL A 73 -7.94 -1.69 6.65
CA VAL A 73 -7.72 -2.06 5.24
C VAL A 73 -7.70 -3.58 5.17
N GLY A 74 -8.86 -4.18 4.86
CA GLY A 74 -9.03 -5.64 4.98
C GLY A 74 -8.92 -6.09 6.43
N ASP A 75 -7.90 -6.89 6.74
CA ASP A 75 -7.62 -7.38 8.10
C ASP A 75 -6.57 -6.58 8.87
N THR A 76 -5.86 -5.67 8.21
CA THR A 76 -4.89 -4.81 8.89
C THR A 76 -5.56 -3.54 9.42
N ALA A 77 -5.28 -3.20 10.67
CA ALA A 77 -5.71 -1.95 11.28
C ALA A 77 -4.59 -0.90 11.21
N ILE A 78 -4.92 0.29 10.74
CA ILE A 78 -4.08 1.48 10.86
C ILE A 78 -4.39 2.10 12.22
N LEU A 79 -3.37 2.22 13.07
CA LEU A 79 -3.53 2.74 14.43
C LEU A 79 -3.48 4.27 14.44
N TYR A 80 -4.34 4.89 15.26
CA TYR A 80 -4.38 6.33 15.46
C TYR A 80 -3.02 6.89 15.92
N ARG A 81 -2.30 6.17 16.78
CA ARG A 81 -0.96 6.57 17.23
C ARG A 81 0.01 6.73 16.07
N ASP A 82 0.01 5.77 15.14
CA ASP A 82 0.94 5.77 14.01
C ASP A 82 0.54 6.85 12.99
N PHE A 83 -0.77 7.07 12.81
CA PHE A 83 -1.30 8.17 12.02
C PHE A 83 -0.90 9.55 12.58
N GLN A 84 -1.08 9.79 13.87
CA GLN A 84 -0.71 11.05 14.50
C GLN A 84 0.80 11.30 14.40
N ALA A 85 1.64 10.27 14.59
CA ALA A 85 3.08 10.40 14.41
C ALA A 85 3.47 10.80 12.98
N GLU A 86 2.78 10.27 11.96
CA GLU A 86 3.00 10.66 10.56
C GLU A 86 2.47 12.08 10.29
N LEU A 87 1.28 12.41 10.77
CA LEU A 87 0.66 13.73 10.63
C LEU A 87 1.52 14.84 11.26
N ASP A 88 1.97 14.65 12.50
CA ASP A 88 2.81 15.61 13.22
C ASP A 88 4.08 15.96 12.44
N GLY A 89 4.70 14.96 11.81
CA GLY A 89 5.92 15.19 11.03
C GLY A 89 5.70 15.90 9.72
N TRP A 90 4.55 15.67 9.06
CA TRP A 90 4.17 16.45 7.89
C TRP A 90 3.83 17.89 8.27
N ILE A 91 3.15 18.13 9.39
CA ILE A 91 2.88 19.48 9.91
C ILE A 91 4.21 20.21 10.15
N LYS A 92 5.14 19.60 10.89
CA LYS A 92 6.47 20.19 11.16
C LYS A 92 7.26 20.47 9.87
N PHE A 93 7.16 19.61 8.87
CA PHE A 93 7.79 19.84 7.57
C PHE A 93 7.25 21.11 6.88
N TYR A 94 5.93 21.32 6.88
CA TYR A 94 5.35 22.53 6.30
C TYR A 94 5.62 23.79 7.14
N GLU A 95 5.71 23.66 8.47
CA GLU A 95 6.11 24.75 9.37
C GLU A 95 7.54 25.20 9.10
N THR A 96 8.49 24.26 9.05
CA THR A 96 9.91 24.56 8.79
C THR A 96 10.15 25.10 7.38
N GLY A 97 9.33 24.72 6.41
CA GLY A 97 9.35 25.25 5.04
C GLY A 97 8.64 26.59 4.84
N GLY A 98 7.98 27.15 5.86
CA GLY A 98 7.23 28.41 5.77
C GLY A 98 5.96 28.33 4.92
N ALA A 99 5.41 27.14 4.71
CA ALA A 99 4.27 26.87 3.83
C ALA A 99 2.98 26.50 4.57
N LEU A 100 2.99 26.45 5.91
CA LEU A 100 1.85 25.98 6.70
C LEU A 100 0.57 26.79 6.47
N GLU A 101 0.66 28.12 6.31
CA GLU A 101 -0.51 28.99 6.07
C GLU A 101 -1.27 28.66 4.77
N ALA A 102 -0.66 27.91 3.85
CA ALA A 102 -1.29 27.46 2.60
C ALA A 102 -1.90 26.06 2.68
N VAL A 103 -1.74 25.33 3.78
CA VAL A 103 -2.18 23.93 3.91
C VAL A 103 -3.47 23.86 4.72
N ASP A 104 -4.55 23.45 4.05
CA ASP A 104 -5.82 23.07 4.69
C ASP A 104 -5.58 21.81 5.55
N GLU A 105 -5.70 21.95 6.88
CA GLU A 105 -5.44 20.91 7.87
C GLU A 105 -6.24 19.63 7.58
N GLN A 106 -7.51 19.76 7.19
CA GLN A 106 -8.36 18.61 6.87
C GLN A 106 -7.84 17.89 5.61
N ARG A 107 -7.36 18.62 4.60
CA ARG A 107 -6.77 18.00 3.40
C ARG A 107 -5.45 17.31 3.71
N LEU A 108 -4.66 17.85 4.64
CA LEU A 108 -3.42 17.21 5.08
C LEU A 108 -3.75 15.91 5.81
N HIS A 109 -4.71 15.95 6.73
CA HIS A 109 -5.23 14.79 7.44
C HIS A 109 -5.66 13.68 6.47
N ASP A 110 -6.53 14.01 5.51
CA ASP A 110 -7.04 13.07 4.52
C ASP A 110 -5.91 12.50 3.65
N ARG A 111 -4.94 13.33 3.24
CA ARG A 111 -3.78 12.90 2.45
C ARG A 111 -2.87 11.94 3.22
N VAL A 112 -2.61 12.22 4.48
CA VAL A 112 -1.78 11.34 5.32
C VAL A 112 -2.49 10.00 5.50
N LEU A 113 -3.78 10.01 5.83
CA LEU A 113 -4.55 8.78 5.99
C LEU A 113 -4.58 7.96 4.69
N GLU A 114 -4.80 8.63 3.55
CA GLU A 114 -4.80 8.01 2.23
C GLU A 114 -3.46 7.32 1.92
N ARG A 115 -2.35 8.02 2.16
CA ARG A 115 -1.00 7.47 1.99
C ARG A 115 -0.76 6.25 2.89
N MET A 116 -1.26 6.25 4.13
CA MET A 116 -1.15 5.09 5.02
C MET A 116 -1.97 3.90 4.51
N ILE A 117 -3.16 4.15 3.95
CA ILE A 117 -4.01 3.12 3.34
C ILE A 117 -3.32 2.53 2.11
N GLU A 118 -2.79 3.38 1.23
CA GLU A 118 -2.07 2.97 0.03
C GLU A 118 -0.83 2.14 0.36
N ARG A 119 -0.02 2.60 1.34
CA ARG A 119 1.12 1.84 1.87
C ARG A 119 0.72 0.44 2.33
N GLU A 120 -0.41 0.32 3.02
CA GLU A 120 -0.89 -0.97 3.50
C GLU A 120 -1.36 -1.87 2.35
N LEU A 121 -2.06 -1.32 1.34
CA LEU A 121 -2.44 -2.06 0.15
C LEU A 121 -1.21 -2.57 -0.63
N ILE A 122 -0.16 -1.75 -0.75
CA ILE A 122 1.12 -2.14 -1.36
C ILE A 122 1.76 -3.30 -0.60
N ARG A 123 1.81 -3.24 0.75
CA ARG A 123 2.37 -4.33 1.56
C ARG A 123 1.59 -5.64 1.40
N GLN A 124 0.26 -5.56 1.36
CA GLN A 124 -0.57 -6.74 1.12
C GLN A 124 -0.32 -7.33 -0.27
N LEU A 125 -0.19 -6.49 -1.30
CA LEU A 125 0.12 -6.94 -2.66
C LEU A 125 1.54 -7.53 -2.75
N ALA A 126 2.53 -6.93 -2.07
CA ALA A 126 3.87 -7.46 -1.97
C ALA A 126 3.90 -8.86 -1.35
N PHE A 127 3.14 -9.06 -0.27
CA PHE A 127 3.01 -10.38 0.37
C PHE A 127 2.40 -11.42 -0.58
N GLU A 128 1.34 -11.07 -1.31
CA GLU A 128 0.71 -11.97 -2.28
C GLU A 128 1.62 -12.35 -3.45
N LEU A 129 2.45 -11.40 -3.89
CA LEU A 129 3.43 -11.62 -4.96
C LEU A 129 4.74 -12.23 -4.47
N ASN A 130 4.86 -12.55 -3.17
CA ASN A 130 6.08 -13.05 -2.54
C ASN A 130 7.29 -12.13 -2.77
N VAL A 131 7.06 -10.82 -2.75
CA VAL A 131 8.08 -9.79 -2.90
C VAL A 131 8.66 -9.44 -1.53
N ASP A 132 9.96 -9.66 -1.36
CA ASP A 132 10.73 -9.20 -0.20
C ASP A 132 11.55 -7.96 -0.57
N GLY A 133 11.41 -6.89 0.21
CA GLY A 133 12.12 -5.63 0.02
C GLY A 133 13.09 -5.30 1.16
N GLN A 134 13.23 -6.15 2.18
CA GLN A 134 13.88 -5.76 3.42
C GLN A 134 15.37 -5.38 3.23
N SER A 135 16.09 -6.08 2.36
CA SER A 135 17.48 -5.74 2.03
C SER A 135 17.62 -4.41 1.27
N ASP A 136 16.63 -4.08 0.44
CA ASP A 136 16.64 -2.84 -0.34
C ASP A 136 16.26 -1.62 0.49
N VAL A 137 15.43 -1.81 1.53
CA VAL A 137 15.13 -0.76 2.52
C VAL A 137 16.40 -0.29 3.20
N GLU A 138 17.23 -1.22 3.68
CA GLU A 138 18.51 -0.87 4.28
C GLU A 138 19.44 -0.22 3.25
N THR A 139 19.51 -0.79 2.03
CA THR A 139 20.36 -0.25 0.96
C THR A 139 19.99 1.19 0.58
N LEU A 140 18.69 1.48 0.42
CA LEU A 140 18.19 2.81 0.08
C LEU A 140 18.40 3.80 1.25
N TYR A 141 18.17 3.36 2.49
CA TYR A 141 18.45 4.19 3.65
C TYR A 141 19.94 4.56 3.75
N GLN A 142 20.83 3.59 3.54
CA GLN A 142 22.28 3.84 3.55
C GLN A 142 22.72 4.75 2.39
N SER A 143 22.13 4.63 1.21
CA SER A 143 22.44 5.56 0.11
C SER A 143 22.01 6.99 0.45
N MET A 144 20.83 7.18 1.05
CA MET A 144 20.40 8.50 1.55
C MET A 144 21.35 9.04 2.63
N ALA A 145 21.88 8.18 3.50
CA ALA A 145 22.84 8.58 4.53
C ALA A 145 24.17 9.03 3.92
N VAL A 146 24.68 8.32 2.91
CA VAL A 146 25.89 8.71 2.17
C VAL A 146 25.69 10.03 1.44
N GLU A 147 24.55 10.24 0.78
CA GLU A 147 24.22 11.49 0.10
C GLU A 147 24.15 12.69 1.06
N ARG A 148 23.74 12.46 2.31
CA ARG A 148 23.73 13.48 3.37
C ARG A 148 25.06 13.62 4.11
N GLY A 149 26.05 12.79 3.81
CA GLY A 149 27.40 12.81 4.37
C GLY A 149 27.63 11.78 5.48
N SER A 150 26.61 11.46 6.28
CA SER A 150 26.64 10.38 7.28
C SER A 150 25.24 10.04 7.80
N GLU A 151 25.11 8.87 8.42
CA GLU A 151 23.85 8.47 9.08
C GLU A 151 23.45 9.45 10.20
N ALA A 152 24.42 9.92 10.99
CA ALA A 152 24.15 10.88 12.06
C ALA A 152 23.56 12.20 11.53
N GLN A 153 24.12 12.72 10.43
CA GLN A 153 23.62 13.93 9.77
C GLN A 153 22.23 13.73 9.15
N LEU A 154 21.97 12.55 8.56
CA LEU A 154 20.65 12.22 8.05
C LEU A 154 19.61 12.19 9.19
N ILE A 155 19.92 11.53 10.31
CA ILE A 155 19.02 11.46 11.47
C ILE A 155 18.76 12.85 12.05
N GLU A 156 19.78 13.71 12.15
CA GLU A 156 19.63 15.09 12.60
C GLU A 156 18.74 15.90 11.65
N ASP A 157 18.93 15.80 10.34
CA ASP A 157 18.08 16.49 9.35
C ASP A 157 16.63 15.99 9.39
N ILE A 158 16.41 14.67 9.57
CA ILE A 158 15.08 14.08 9.73
C ILE A 158 14.40 14.64 11.00
N ASP A 159 15.08 14.65 12.13
CA ASP A 159 14.52 15.18 13.38
C ASP A 159 14.23 16.69 13.28
N GLN A 160 15.14 17.46 12.68
CA GLN A 160 14.96 18.91 12.52
C GLN A 160 13.77 19.24 11.62
N ARG A 161 13.60 18.55 10.49
CA ARG A 161 12.53 18.84 9.52
C ARG A 161 11.19 18.21 9.86
N TYR A 162 11.21 16.94 10.29
CA TYR A 162 10.00 16.14 10.49
C TYR A 162 9.78 15.79 11.96
N GLY A 163 10.78 15.87 12.82
CA GLY A 163 10.65 15.43 14.22
C GLY A 163 10.45 13.91 14.33
N TRP A 164 10.83 13.18 13.28
CA TRP A 164 10.70 11.74 13.22
C TRP A 164 11.96 11.06 13.73
N THR A 165 11.76 9.88 14.33
CA THR A 165 12.85 8.95 14.57
C THR A 165 13.24 8.24 13.28
N LYS A 166 14.45 7.66 13.23
CA LYS A 166 14.90 6.78 12.13
C LYS A 166 13.83 5.76 11.75
N ASN A 167 13.22 5.09 12.73
CA ASN A 167 12.23 4.03 12.47
C ASN A 167 10.94 4.56 11.83
N VAL A 168 10.48 5.73 12.26
CA VAL A 168 9.29 6.37 11.65
C VAL A 168 9.63 6.81 10.23
N PHE A 169 10.81 7.37 9.99
CA PHE A 169 11.25 7.75 8.65
C PHE A 169 11.36 6.54 7.71
N ILE A 170 11.94 5.44 8.18
CA ILE A 170 12.05 4.21 7.38
C ILE A 170 10.67 3.68 7.01
N SER A 171 9.77 3.50 7.98
CA SER A 171 8.43 2.95 7.72
C SER A 171 7.52 3.92 6.97
N SER A 172 7.76 5.22 7.10
CA SER A 172 6.95 6.26 6.47
C SER A 172 7.41 6.64 5.08
N VAL A 173 8.70 6.56 4.76
CA VAL A 173 9.27 7.06 3.49
C VAL A 173 9.99 5.97 2.72
N VAL A 174 10.96 5.30 3.35
CA VAL A 174 11.87 4.37 2.68
C VAL A 174 11.14 3.10 2.24
N GLU A 175 10.44 2.45 3.17
CA GLU A 175 9.68 1.22 2.90
C GLU A 175 8.66 1.41 1.77
N PRO A 176 7.77 2.43 1.78
CA PRO A 176 6.82 2.64 0.68
C PRO A 176 7.47 2.75 -0.69
N ILE A 177 8.60 3.47 -0.81
CA ILE A 177 9.31 3.63 -2.07
C ILE A 177 9.84 2.29 -2.56
N VAL A 178 10.47 1.53 -1.68
CA VAL A 178 11.04 0.21 -2.01
C VAL A 178 9.96 -0.77 -2.42
N TYR A 179 8.92 -0.93 -1.60
CA TYR A 179 7.85 -1.88 -1.88
C TYR A 179 7.04 -1.47 -3.12
N ALA A 180 6.75 -0.18 -3.32
CA ALA A 180 6.07 0.28 -4.54
C ALA A 180 6.85 -0.12 -5.80
N ARG A 181 8.16 0.15 -5.83
CA ARG A 181 9.02 -0.21 -6.96
C ARG A 181 9.09 -1.72 -7.18
N ARG A 182 9.33 -2.50 -6.11
CA ARG A 182 9.45 -3.96 -6.23
C ARG A 182 8.15 -4.63 -6.65
N VAL A 183 7.03 -4.12 -6.15
CA VAL A 183 5.70 -4.59 -6.57
C VAL A 183 5.41 -4.19 -8.00
N ASP A 184 5.79 -2.98 -8.43
CA ASP A 184 5.65 -2.54 -9.82
C ASP A 184 6.40 -3.47 -10.78
N ASP A 185 7.67 -3.76 -10.50
CA ASP A 185 8.47 -4.72 -11.29
C ASP A 185 7.79 -6.11 -11.35
N ALA A 186 7.26 -6.58 -10.21
CA ALA A 186 6.57 -7.87 -10.13
C ALA A 186 5.23 -7.89 -10.87
N VAL A 187 4.48 -6.79 -10.86
CA VAL A 187 3.21 -6.62 -11.60
C VAL A 187 3.48 -6.58 -13.11
N LYS A 188 4.48 -5.81 -13.55
CA LYS A 188 4.89 -5.71 -14.96
C LYS A 188 5.39 -7.03 -15.53
N GLY A 189 6.01 -7.87 -14.69
CA GLY A 189 6.45 -9.22 -15.04
C GLY A 189 5.39 -10.31 -14.95
N ASN A 190 4.17 -10.00 -14.48
CA ASN A 190 3.13 -11.00 -14.27
C ASN A 190 2.06 -10.96 -15.38
N GLU A 191 2.03 -12.01 -16.21
CA GLU A 191 1.12 -12.16 -17.34
C GLU A 191 -0.37 -11.99 -16.97
N ALA A 192 -0.78 -12.35 -15.74
CA ALA A 192 -2.16 -12.23 -15.33
C ALA A 192 -2.62 -10.78 -15.23
N TYR A 193 -1.75 -9.87 -14.77
CA TYR A 193 -2.04 -8.43 -14.73
C TYR A 193 -1.91 -7.77 -16.10
N GLN A 194 -1.07 -8.33 -16.97
CA GLN A 194 -0.85 -7.78 -18.31
C GLN A 194 -1.84 -8.28 -19.37
N ARG A 195 -2.75 -9.19 -19.02
CA ARG A 195 -3.67 -9.84 -19.96
C ARG A 195 -4.49 -8.84 -20.79
N ASP A 196 -5.03 -7.82 -20.15
CA ASP A 196 -5.93 -6.86 -20.81
C ASP A 196 -5.14 -5.93 -21.76
N ALA A 197 -3.97 -5.48 -21.33
CA ALA A 197 -3.06 -4.67 -22.15
C ALA A 197 -2.53 -5.47 -23.36
N LEU A 198 -2.11 -6.72 -23.13
CA LEU A 198 -1.65 -7.63 -24.18
C LEU A 198 -2.77 -7.95 -25.17
N SER A 199 -3.99 -8.25 -24.69
CA SER A 199 -5.15 -8.50 -25.55
C SER A 199 -5.49 -7.28 -26.40
N SER A 200 -5.38 -6.08 -25.83
CA SER A 200 -5.59 -4.82 -26.55
C SER A 200 -4.53 -4.62 -27.65
N ALA A 201 -3.26 -4.89 -27.36
CA ALA A 201 -2.18 -4.82 -28.36
C ALA A 201 -2.35 -5.86 -29.49
N GLN A 202 -2.78 -7.09 -29.15
CA GLN A 202 -3.09 -8.11 -30.15
C GLN A 202 -4.27 -7.70 -31.05
N GLN A 203 -5.31 -7.11 -30.47
CA GLN A 203 -6.44 -6.61 -31.25
C GLN A 203 -6.01 -5.45 -32.16
N ALA A 204 -5.21 -4.51 -31.65
CA ALA A 204 -4.67 -3.42 -32.46
C ALA A 204 -3.88 -3.95 -33.66
N ARG A 205 -3.07 -5.00 -33.47
CA ARG A 205 -2.37 -5.65 -34.58
C ARG A 205 -3.32 -6.21 -35.64
N ILE A 206 -4.38 -6.91 -35.23
CA ILE A 206 -5.40 -7.45 -36.15
C ILE A 206 -6.04 -6.30 -36.94
N ASP A 207 -6.37 -5.20 -36.27
CA ASP A 207 -6.98 -4.04 -36.90
C ASP A 207 -6.04 -3.39 -37.92
N LEU A 208 -4.74 -3.25 -37.59
CA LEU A 208 -3.70 -2.75 -38.50
C LEU A 208 -3.54 -3.63 -39.75
N LEU A 209 -3.54 -4.95 -39.58
CA LEU A 209 -3.48 -5.92 -40.68
C LEU A 209 -4.70 -5.84 -41.60
N SER A 210 -5.88 -5.57 -41.03
CA SER A 210 -7.13 -5.44 -41.79
C SER A 210 -7.27 -4.12 -42.56
N GLY A 211 -6.36 -3.16 -42.34
CA GLY A 211 -6.46 -1.81 -42.91
C GLY A 211 -7.62 -1.01 -42.33
N ALA A 212 -8.18 -1.43 -41.18
CA ALA A 212 -9.11 -0.60 -40.44
C ALA A 212 -8.38 0.67 -39.99
N ASN A 213 -9.09 1.82 -39.98
CA ASN A 213 -8.60 3.07 -39.40
C ASN A 213 -8.53 2.96 -37.87
N ALA A 214 -7.73 2.01 -37.35
CA ALA A 214 -7.58 1.69 -35.93
C ALA A 214 -7.00 2.86 -35.12
N PHE A 215 -6.34 3.81 -35.81
CA PHE A 215 -5.61 4.92 -35.21
C PHE A 215 -6.47 6.01 -34.56
N THR A 216 -7.77 6.10 -34.87
CA THR A 216 -8.58 7.21 -34.33
C THR A 216 -8.99 7.04 -32.86
N ARG A 217 -8.61 5.95 -32.18
CA ARG A 217 -9.16 5.67 -30.83
C ARG A 217 -8.18 5.39 -29.70
N ILE A 218 -6.90 5.14 -29.95
CA ILE A 218 -6.00 4.66 -28.88
C ILE A 218 -4.58 5.22 -29.03
N SER A 219 -4.45 6.53 -29.19
CA SER A 219 -3.25 7.20 -28.69
C SER A 219 -3.70 8.18 -27.61
N THR A 220 -3.21 7.96 -26.39
CA THR A 220 -3.28 8.94 -25.30
C THR A 220 -2.29 10.09 -25.50
N GLY A 221 -1.57 10.12 -26.62
CA GLY A 221 -0.67 11.19 -27.01
C GLY A 221 -0.61 11.33 -28.53
N ASP A 222 -0.87 12.56 -28.99
CA ASP A 222 -0.62 13.17 -30.29
C ASP A 222 -0.62 12.30 -31.56
N GLU A 223 -1.55 12.65 -32.46
CA GLU A 223 -1.55 12.28 -33.88
C GLU A 223 -0.23 12.73 -34.55
N HIS A 224 0.81 11.90 -34.48
CA HIS A 224 1.94 12.03 -35.38
C HIS A 224 1.68 11.18 -36.61
N ALA A 225 1.07 11.81 -37.62
CA ALA A 225 1.22 11.38 -38.99
C ALA A 225 2.71 11.10 -39.26
N ALA A 226 3.00 9.96 -39.87
CA ALA A 226 4.29 9.31 -39.84
C ALA A 226 5.43 10.22 -40.32
N ALA A 227 6.10 10.86 -39.36
CA ALA A 227 7.37 11.52 -39.60
C ALA A 227 8.45 10.45 -39.77
N TRP A 228 9.53 10.79 -40.46
CA TRP A 228 10.71 9.94 -40.48
C TRP A 228 11.40 10.02 -39.11
N VAL A 229 11.31 8.96 -38.32
CA VAL A 229 11.90 8.85 -36.99
C VAL A 229 13.21 8.05 -37.08
N SER A 230 14.26 8.52 -36.41
CA SER A 230 15.54 7.80 -36.33
C SER A 230 15.37 6.52 -35.53
N LEU A 231 16.05 5.44 -35.93
CA LEU A 231 16.01 4.17 -35.20
C LEU A 231 16.45 4.32 -33.73
N ASP A 232 17.40 5.21 -33.46
CA ASP A 232 17.93 5.45 -32.11
C ASP A 232 16.90 6.07 -31.14
N ALA A 233 15.74 6.52 -31.64
CA ALA A 233 14.65 7.03 -30.81
C ALA A 233 13.76 5.91 -30.25
N TYR A 234 13.87 4.68 -30.78
CA TYR A 234 13.11 3.53 -30.31
C TYR A 234 13.87 2.76 -29.21
N PRO A 235 13.16 2.03 -28.33
CA PRO A 235 13.78 1.10 -27.41
C PRO A 235 14.63 0.05 -28.14
N PHE A 236 15.72 -0.41 -27.53
CA PHE A 236 16.67 -1.31 -28.19
C PHE A 236 16.02 -2.65 -28.61
N GLU A 237 14.98 -3.09 -27.91
CA GLU A 237 14.20 -4.30 -28.20
C GLU A 237 13.49 -4.22 -29.56
N VAL A 238 13.17 -3.00 -30.01
CA VAL A 238 12.42 -2.72 -31.23
C VAL A 238 13.34 -2.67 -32.46
N GLU A 239 14.63 -2.36 -32.28
CA GLU A 239 15.54 -2.07 -33.39
C GLU A 239 15.67 -3.22 -34.40
N GLY A 240 15.90 -4.43 -33.89
CA GLY A 240 16.07 -5.62 -34.73
C GLY A 240 14.79 -5.97 -35.47
N ILE A 241 13.64 -5.73 -34.84
CA ILE A 241 12.33 -6.03 -35.41
C ILE A 241 12.01 -5.07 -36.54
N LEU A 242 12.21 -3.75 -36.35
CA LEU A 242 11.97 -2.76 -37.40
C LEU A 242 12.90 -2.95 -38.61
N LYS A 243 14.18 -3.25 -38.38
CA LYS A 243 15.14 -3.52 -39.47
C LYS A 243 14.73 -4.71 -40.33
N ASN A 244 14.17 -5.75 -39.71
CA ASN A 244 13.82 -7.00 -40.38
C ASN A 244 12.38 -7.05 -40.93
N THR A 245 11.52 -6.11 -40.55
CA THR A 245 10.13 -6.02 -41.05
C THR A 245 10.11 -5.30 -42.39
N GLU A 246 9.36 -5.84 -43.36
CA GLU A 246 9.26 -5.25 -44.70
C GLU A 246 8.35 -4.01 -44.72
N VAL A 247 8.55 -3.13 -45.72
CA VAL A 247 7.69 -1.97 -45.90
C VAL A 247 6.31 -2.44 -46.38
N GLY A 248 5.26 -1.99 -45.69
CA GLY A 248 3.87 -2.41 -45.87
C GLY A 248 3.39 -3.38 -44.80
N ASP A 249 4.31 -4.07 -44.12
CA ASP A 249 3.99 -5.08 -43.12
C ASP A 249 3.75 -4.48 -41.73
N VAL A 250 3.08 -5.29 -40.89
CA VAL A 250 2.81 -5.01 -39.48
C VAL A 250 3.64 -5.97 -38.63
N THR A 251 4.32 -5.45 -37.62
CA THR A 251 5.11 -6.26 -36.68
C THR A 251 4.23 -7.20 -35.86
N GLU A 252 4.83 -8.22 -35.25
CA GLU A 252 4.20 -8.86 -34.09
C GLU A 252 4.10 -7.87 -32.91
N VAL A 253 3.35 -8.24 -31.88
CA VAL A 253 3.33 -7.46 -30.63
C VAL A 253 4.72 -7.53 -29.99
N ILE A 254 5.35 -6.37 -29.85
CA ILE A 254 6.66 -6.22 -29.24
C ILE A 254 6.44 -5.87 -27.78
N GLU A 255 6.99 -6.68 -26.89
CA GLU A 255 6.96 -6.43 -25.45
C GLU A 255 8.24 -5.73 -25.02
N THR A 256 8.10 -4.58 -24.35
CA THR A 256 9.21 -3.88 -23.69
C THR A 256 9.05 -3.96 -22.16
N SER A 257 9.95 -3.33 -21.40
CA SER A 257 9.81 -3.27 -19.94
C SER A 257 8.55 -2.51 -19.50
N GLU A 258 8.12 -1.49 -20.27
CA GLU A 258 7.05 -0.58 -19.86
C GLU A 258 5.76 -0.71 -20.68
N ARG A 259 5.79 -1.28 -21.88
CA ARG A 259 4.66 -1.21 -22.83
C ARG A 259 4.62 -2.35 -23.83
N PHE A 260 3.46 -2.50 -24.46
CA PHE A 260 3.28 -3.32 -25.65
C PHE A 260 3.18 -2.42 -26.88
N LEU A 261 3.96 -2.74 -27.91
CA LEU A 261 4.09 -1.95 -29.12
C LEU A 261 3.71 -2.76 -30.35
N VAL A 262 3.07 -2.12 -31.33
CA VAL A 262 2.84 -2.68 -32.67
C VAL A 262 3.10 -1.61 -33.70
N PHE A 263 3.92 -1.92 -34.71
CA PHE A 263 4.26 -0.99 -35.78
C PHE A 263 3.74 -1.47 -37.12
N LYS A 264 3.26 -0.54 -37.94
CA LYS A 264 3.12 -0.72 -39.38
C LYS A 264 4.19 0.08 -40.10
N ILE A 265 5.00 -0.57 -40.93
CA ILE A 265 6.12 0.11 -41.61
C ILE A 265 5.60 0.74 -42.90
N LEU A 266 5.49 2.07 -42.94
CA LEU A 266 5.09 2.80 -44.14
C LEU A 266 6.27 3.10 -45.06
N GLY A 267 7.47 3.23 -44.50
CA GLY A 267 8.68 3.53 -45.25
C GLY A 267 9.95 3.27 -44.46
N ARG A 268 11.03 2.96 -45.18
CA ARG A 268 12.37 2.75 -44.63
C ARG A 268 13.41 3.46 -45.48
N ASN A 269 14.33 4.19 -44.85
CA ASN A 269 15.35 4.97 -45.52
C ASN A 269 16.67 4.91 -44.74
N GLU A 270 17.77 4.59 -45.41
CA GLU A 270 19.11 4.62 -44.83
C GLU A 270 19.82 5.90 -45.29
N ARG A 271 20.24 6.73 -44.34
CA ARG A 271 20.95 8.00 -44.60
C ARG A 271 22.30 8.00 -43.89
N ALA A 272 23.17 8.93 -44.26
CA ALA A 272 24.42 9.19 -43.55
C ALA A 272 24.11 9.63 -42.11
N GLY A 273 24.04 8.67 -41.19
CA GLY A 273 23.58 8.89 -39.81
C GLY A 273 22.73 7.76 -39.23
N GLY A 274 22.26 6.80 -40.04
CA GLY A 274 21.54 5.62 -39.54
C GLY A 274 20.27 5.30 -40.33
N TRP A 275 19.44 4.43 -39.75
CA TRP A 275 18.16 4.01 -40.32
C TRP A 275 17.05 4.94 -39.84
N PHE A 276 16.20 5.35 -40.78
CA PHE A 276 15.00 6.14 -40.52
C PHE A 276 13.77 5.36 -40.98
N PHE A 277 12.74 5.39 -40.14
CA PHE A 277 11.49 4.69 -40.40
C PHE A 277 10.34 5.68 -40.39
N GLN A 278 9.43 5.47 -41.33
CA GLN A 278 8.11 6.06 -41.32
C GLN A 278 7.15 4.96 -40.86
N THR A 279 6.57 5.10 -39.66
CA THR A 279 5.74 4.07 -39.04
C THR A 279 4.39 4.63 -38.62
N GLU A 280 3.40 3.75 -38.56
CA GLU A 280 2.23 3.96 -37.70
C GLU A 280 2.42 3.10 -36.43
N GLU A 281 2.27 3.69 -35.25
CA GLU A 281 2.58 3.05 -33.96
C GLU A 281 1.34 2.94 -33.07
N PHE A 282 1.01 1.72 -32.67
CA PHE A 282 0.16 1.48 -31.51
C PHE A 282 1.04 1.21 -30.29
N SER A 283 0.73 1.88 -29.19
CA SER A 283 1.38 1.69 -27.89
C SER A 283 0.35 1.64 -26.78
N ILE A 284 0.50 0.68 -25.88
CA ILE A 284 -0.25 0.63 -24.62
C ILE A 284 0.71 0.32 -23.47
N ASP A 285 0.63 1.11 -22.42
CA ASP A 285 1.45 0.89 -21.22
C ASP A 285 1.05 -0.43 -20.54
N LYS A 286 2.04 -1.10 -19.95
CA LYS A 286 1.81 -2.24 -19.06
C LYS A 286 1.09 -1.74 -17.82
N ALA A 287 0.21 -2.58 -17.27
CA ALA A 287 -0.42 -2.30 -15.99
C ALA A 287 0.66 -2.12 -14.93
N ASP A 288 0.60 -1.00 -14.22
CA ASP A 288 1.55 -0.66 -13.16
C ASP A 288 0.98 -1.00 -11.77
N VAL A 289 1.79 -0.79 -10.72
CA VAL A 289 1.32 -1.03 -9.35
C VAL A 289 0.08 -0.21 -9.00
N TYR A 290 -0.04 1.04 -9.45
CA TYR A 290 -1.14 1.93 -9.09
C TYR A 290 -2.45 1.55 -9.79
N ASP A 291 -2.39 1.05 -11.01
CA ASP A 291 -3.55 0.46 -11.70
C ASP A 291 -4.11 -0.72 -10.89
N VAL A 292 -3.22 -1.62 -10.44
CA VAL A 292 -3.61 -2.78 -9.63
C VAL A 292 -4.14 -2.34 -8.26
N LEU A 293 -3.51 -1.35 -7.63
CA LEU A 293 -3.99 -0.80 -6.35
C LEU A 293 -5.36 -0.14 -6.49
N ALA A 294 -5.67 0.54 -7.60
CA ALA A 294 -6.97 1.15 -7.83
C ALA A 294 -8.08 0.09 -7.89
N ILE A 295 -7.84 -1.01 -8.60
CA ILE A 295 -8.76 -2.16 -8.66
C ILE A 295 -8.90 -2.80 -7.27
N ARG A 296 -7.77 -3.05 -6.60
CA ARG A 296 -7.72 -3.68 -5.29
C ARG A 296 -8.43 -2.84 -4.22
N ARG A 297 -8.28 -1.52 -4.28
CA ARG A 297 -8.95 -0.57 -3.39
C ARG A 297 -10.48 -0.68 -3.52
N ALA A 298 -10.99 -0.86 -4.74
CA ALA A 298 -12.41 -1.06 -4.96
C ALA A 298 -12.94 -2.41 -4.43
N GLN A 299 -12.07 -3.42 -4.32
CA GLN A 299 -12.41 -4.77 -3.83
C GLN A 299 -12.18 -4.93 -2.33
N THR A 300 -11.23 -4.19 -1.75
CA THR A 300 -10.87 -4.27 -0.34
C THR A 300 -11.85 -3.48 0.52
N THR A 301 -12.33 -4.07 1.61
CA THR A 301 -13.12 -3.33 2.60
C THR A 301 -12.25 -2.34 3.34
N ILE A 302 -12.43 -1.05 3.07
CA ILE A 302 -11.79 0.06 3.77
C ILE A 302 -12.82 0.73 4.67
N LYS A 303 -12.57 0.72 5.98
CA LYS A 303 -13.42 1.39 6.98
C LYS A 303 -12.60 2.45 7.69
N VAL A 304 -13.03 3.71 7.59
CA VAL A 304 -12.48 4.83 8.35
C VAL A 304 -13.38 5.06 9.57
N PHE A 305 -12.81 5.11 10.76
CA PHE A 305 -13.53 5.23 12.03
C PHE A 305 -13.67 6.66 12.54
N GLU A 306 -13.02 7.61 11.87
CA GLU A 306 -13.01 9.02 12.22
C GLU A 306 -14.04 9.78 11.38
N ARG A 307 -15.27 9.86 11.90
CA ARG A 307 -16.31 10.81 11.48
C ARG A 307 -17.22 11.16 12.65
#